data_AF-A0A359C9J1-F1
#
_entry.id   AF-A0A359C9J1-F1
#
_cell.length_a   1.000
_cell.length_b   1.000
_cell.length_c   1.000
_cell.angle_alpha   90.00
_cell.angle_beta   90.00
_cell.angle_gamma   90.00
#
_symmetry.space_group_name_H-M   'P 1'
#
loop_
_entity.id
_entity.type
_entity.pdbx_description
1 polymer ?
#
loop_
_entity_poly.entity_id
_entity_poly.type
_entity_poly.pdbx_seq_one_letter_code
_entity_poly.pdbx_strand_id
1 'polypeptide(L)'
;MWITGQHPVEELLSSRLQRPRKVLLSEAVSEKAREFFAARAKAAGVPCLTCPKEEWHRRTGEREGGGIAAEIPEFLYADLETWIGSFSRRAALFLLDGITDPHNMGTVLRNVRAFGLSGIVIPRDRSCP
;
A
#
# COMPACT_ATOMS: atom_id res chain seq x y z
N MET A 1 -3.97 5.62 -6.64
CA MET A 1 -2.95 4.62 -7.04
C MET A 1 -3.47 3.22 -6.77
N TRP A 2 -2.87 2.19 -7.36
CA TRP A 2 -3.25 0.79 -7.15
C TRP A 2 -2.21 0.05 -6.33
N ILE A 3 -2.65 -0.75 -5.37
CA ILE A 3 -1.83 -1.77 -4.70
C ILE A 3 -2.34 -3.12 -5.16
N THR A 4 -1.44 -3.99 -5.65
CA THR A 4 -1.78 -5.30 -6.20
C THR A 4 -1.22 -6.45 -5.39
N GLY A 5 -1.85 -7.62 -5.49
CA GLY A 5 -1.43 -8.86 -4.83
C GLY A 5 -2.34 -9.23 -3.65
N GLN A 6 -2.34 -10.50 -3.28
CA GLN A 6 -3.22 -11.03 -2.23
C GLN A 6 -2.91 -10.43 -0.86
N HIS A 7 -1.67 -10.57 -0.38
CA HIS A 7 -1.30 -10.14 0.97
C HIS A 7 -1.42 -8.62 1.18
N PRO A 8 -0.93 -7.75 0.26
CA PRO A 8 -1.09 -6.31 0.44
C PRO A 8 -2.56 -5.88 0.48
N VAL A 9 -3.41 -6.46 -0.37
CA VAL A 9 -4.84 -6.13 -0.39
C VAL A 9 -5.55 -6.66 0.86
N GLU A 10 -5.20 -7.84 1.35
CA GLU A 10 -5.74 -8.37 2.61
C GLU A 10 -5.33 -7.51 3.82
N GLU A 11 -4.06 -7.07 3.87
CA GLU A 11 -3.56 -6.18 4.91
C GLU A 11 -4.28 -4.83 4.89
N LEU A 12 -4.50 -4.25 3.70
CA LEU A 12 -5.27 -3.01 3.54
C LEU A 12 -6.72 -3.15 4.01
N LEU A 13 -7.39 -4.25 3.67
CA LEU A 13 -8.77 -4.51 4.11
C LEU A 13 -8.87 -4.72 5.63
N SER A 14 -7.78 -5.13 6.27
CA SER A 14 -7.70 -5.32 7.72
C SER A 14 -7.20 -4.06 8.47
N SER A 15 -6.62 -3.10 7.74
CA SER A 15 -6.03 -1.89 8.30
C SER A 15 -7.09 -0.87 8.73
N ARG A 16 -6.86 -0.24 9.89
CA ARG A 16 -7.65 0.91 10.36
C ARG A 16 -7.08 2.26 9.93
N LEU A 17 -5.82 2.28 9.46
CA LEU A 17 -5.10 3.51 9.14
C LEU A 17 -5.42 4.02 7.74
N GLN A 18 -5.68 3.09 6.80
CA GLN A 18 -5.96 3.45 5.41
C GLN A 18 -6.98 2.47 4.84
N ARG A 19 -8.16 2.98 4.47
CA ARG A 19 -9.18 2.19 3.78
C ARG A 19 -9.06 2.38 2.27
N PRO A 20 -9.05 1.29 1.49
CA PRO A 20 -9.09 1.41 0.04
C PRO A 20 -10.45 1.96 -0.41
N ARG A 21 -10.45 2.70 -1.52
CA ARG A 21 -11.66 3.24 -2.17
C ARG A 21 -12.50 2.13 -2.77
N LYS A 22 -11.85 1.14 -3.39
CA LYS A 22 -12.47 -0.07 -3.93
C LYS A 22 -11.44 -1.19 -4.09
N VAL A 23 -11.93 -2.42 -4.14
CA VAL A 23 -11.19 -3.60 -4.57
C VAL A 23 -11.60 -3.95 -5.99
N LEU A 24 -10.63 -4.29 -6.83
CA LEU A 24 -10.81 -4.72 -8.21
C LEU A 24 -10.21 -6.11 -8.39
N LEU A 25 -11.05 -7.06 -8.77
CA LEU A 25 -10.71 -8.46 -9.02
C LEU A 25 -10.78 -8.74 -10.52
N SER A 26 -9.84 -9.54 -11.01
CA SER A 26 -9.86 -10.11 -12.36
C SER A 26 -10.69 -11.38 -12.37
N GLU A 27 -11.43 -11.62 -13.44
CA GLU A 27 -12.14 -12.89 -13.68
C GLU A 27 -11.19 -14.10 -13.76
N ALA A 28 -9.90 -13.87 -14.06
CA ALA A 28 -8.88 -14.92 -14.06
C ALA A 28 -8.55 -15.45 -12.66
N VAL A 29 -8.94 -14.73 -11.60
CA VAL A 29 -8.78 -15.17 -10.22
C VAL A 29 -9.80 -16.27 -9.91
N SER A 30 -9.36 -17.31 -9.19
CA SER A 30 -10.23 -18.41 -8.78
C SER A 30 -11.48 -17.91 -8.03
N GLU A 31 -12.61 -18.57 -8.26
CA GLU A 31 -13.89 -18.20 -7.65
C GLU A 31 -13.80 -18.13 -6.12
N LYS A 32 -13.18 -19.14 -5.49
CA LYS A 32 -12.92 -19.18 -4.04
C LYS A 32 -12.16 -17.93 -3.54
N ALA A 33 -11.15 -17.48 -4.28
CA ALA A 33 -10.41 -16.27 -3.91
C ALA A 33 -11.28 -15.01 -4.12
N ARG A 34 -12.06 -14.94 -5.20
CA ARG A 34 -12.98 -13.81 -5.43
C ARG A 34 -14.02 -13.69 -4.32
N GLU A 35 -14.63 -14.80 -3.90
CA GLU A 35 -15.57 -14.84 -2.77
C GLU A 35 -14.91 -14.39 -1.46
N PHE A 36 -13.70 -14.88 -1.19
CA PHE A 36 -12.93 -14.49 -0.01
C PHE A 36 -12.69 -12.98 0.06
N PHE A 37 -12.20 -12.37 -1.02
CA PHE A 37 -11.95 -10.93 -1.07
C PHE A 37 -13.24 -10.12 -1.07
N ALA A 38 -14.31 -10.59 -1.72
CA ALA A 38 -15.61 -9.94 -1.69
C ALA A 38 -16.20 -9.90 -0.27
N ALA A 39 -16.10 -11.00 0.48
CA ALA A 39 -16.56 -11.06 1.88
C ALA A 39 -15.77 -10.10 2.78
N ARG A 40 -14.44 -10.05 2.64
CA ARG A 40 -13.58 -9.14 3.39
C ARG A 40 -13.83 -7.67 3.05
N ALA A 41 -13.96 -7.36 1.76
CA ALA A 41 -14.30 -6.01 1.30
C ALA A 41 -15.66 -5.56 1.85
N LYS A 42 -16.67 -6.43 1.83
CA LYS A 42 -17.98 -6.17 2.43
C LYS A 42 -17.88 -5.91 3.93
N ALA A 43 -17.12 -6.71 4.67
CA ALA A 43 -16.89 -6.50 6.10
C ALA A 43 -16.19 -5.16 6.39
N ALA A 44 -15.30 -4.72 5.49
CA ALA A 44 -14.63 -3.44 5.57
C ALA A 44 -15.48 -2.25 5.04
N GLY A 45 -16.68 -2.50 4.50
CA GLY A 45 -17.52 -1.48 3.86
C GLY A 45 -16.92 -0.90 2.58
N VAL A 46 -16.10 -1.68 1.87
CA VAL A 46 -15.40 -1.27 0.65
C VAL A 46 -16.08 -1.92 -0.57
N PRO A 47 -16.39 -1.16 -1.63
CA PRO A 47 -16.88 -1.72 -2.89
C PRO A 47 -15.89 -2.72 -3.49
N CYS A 48 -16.38 -3.89 -3.91
CA CYS A 48 -15.60 -4.91 -4.58
C CYS A 48 -16.17 -5.17 -5.97
N LEU A 49 -15.36 -5.00 -7.01
CA LEU A 49 -15.76 -5.15 -8.41
C LEU A 49 -14.96 -6.27 -9.07
N THR A 50 -15.59 -7.01 -9.97
CA THR A 50 -14.91 -7.98 -10.84
C THR A 50 -14.91 -7.44 -12.27
N CYS A 51 -13.82 -7.65 -13.02
CA CYS A 51 -13.69 -7.24 -14.41
C CYS A 51 -12.86 -8.24 -15.23
N PRO A 52 -12.94 -8.21 -16.57
CA PRO A 52 -12.09 -9.01 -17.44
C PRO A 52 -10.60 -8.75 -17.20
N LYS A 53 -9.76 -9.74 -17.52
CA LYS A 53 -8.30 -9.68 -17.26
C LYS A 53 -7.63 -8.48 -17.94
N GLU A 54 -7.99 -8.21 -19.18
CA GLU A 54 -7.45 -7.12 -19.99
C GLU A 54 -7.81 -5.76 -19.38
N GLU A 55 -9.05 -5.64 -18.89
CA GLU A 55 -9.53 -4.45 -18.20
C GLU A 55 -8.81 -4.23 -16.88
N TRP A 56 -8.56 -5.31 -16.13
CA TRP A 56 -7.80 -5.26 -14.90
C TRP A 56 -6.38 -4.71 -15.16
N HIS A 57 -5.66 -5.28 -16.14
CA HIS A 57 -4.33 -4.82 -16.53
C HIS A 57 -4.32 -3.35 -16.97
N ARG A 58 -5.32 -2.95 -17.76
CA ARG A 58 -5.46 -1.56 -18.24
C ARG A 58 -5.67 -0.57 -17.09
N ARG A 59 -6.46 -0.94 -16.08
CA ARG A 59 -6.75 -0.06 -14.93
C ARG A 59 -5.60 0.03 -13.95
N THR A 60 -4.94 -1.09 -13.66
CA THR A 60 -3.88 -1.17 -12.64
C THR A 60 -2.52 -0.77 -13.19
N GLY A 61 -2.30 -0.90 -14.50
CA GLY A 61 -0.99 -0.78 -15.13
C GLY A 61 -0.08 -1.99 -14.89
N GLU A 62 -0.54 -2.95 -14.09
CA GLU A 62 0.22 -4.14 -13.72
C GLU A 62 0.05 -5.24 -14.75
N ARG A 63 1.15 -5.88 -15.15
CA ARG A 63 1.14 -6.99 -16.12
C ARG A 63 1.26 -8.36 -15.46
N GLU A 64 1.93 -8.42 -14.31
CA GLU A 64 2.21 -9.66 -13.58
C GLU A 64 1.37 -9.82 -12.32
N GLY A 65 0.73 -8.74 -11.85
CA GLY A 65 -0.12 -8.77 -10.66
C GLY A 65 -1.23 -9.83 -10.81
N GLY A 66 -1.34 -10.70 -9.81
CA GLY A 66 -2.22 -11.89 -9.78
C GLY A 66 -3.73 -11.61 -9.77
N GLY A 67 -4.19 -10.56 -10.45
CA GLY A 67 -5.59 -10.25 -10.68
C GLY A 67 -6.33 -9.64 -9.49
N ILE A 68 -5.63 -9.21 -8.45
CA ILE A 68 -6.23 -8.68 -7.22
C ILE A 68 -5.59 -7.31 -6.94
N ALA A 69 -6.42 -6.27 -6.86
CA ALA A 69 -5.96 -4.91 -6.63
C ALA A 69 -6.89 -4.15 -5.68
N ALA A 70 -6.33 -3.18 -4.96
CA ALA A 70 -7.07 -2.19 -4.19
C ALA A 70 -6.67 -0.79 -4.66
N GLU A 71 -7.67 0.05 -4.90
CA GLU A 71 -7.45 1.47 -5.20
C GLU A 71 -7.30 2.22 -3.88
N ILE A 72 -6.16 2.87 -3.68
CA ILE A 72 -5.92 3.73 -2.54
C ILE A 72 -5.75 5.19 -2.99
N PRO A 73 -6.03 6.17 -2.10
CA PRO A 73 -5.63 7.55 -2.36
C PRO A 73 -4.12 7.64 -2.55
N GLU A 74 -3.68 8.73 -3.17
CA GLU A 74 -2.25 9.03 -3.32
C GLU A 74 -1.57 9.11 -1.96
N PHE A 75 -0.35 8.58 -1.88
CA PHE A 75 0.47 8.71 -0.68
C PHE A 75 1.00 10.14 -0.60
N LEU A 76 0.65 10.85 0.47
CA LEU A 76 1.10 12.21 0.70
C LEU A 76 2.29 12.19 1.67
N TYR A 77 3.45 12.62 1.19
CA TYR A 77 4.60 12.85 2.05
C TYR A 77 4.33 14.03 2.98
N ALA A 78 4.76 13.89 4.24
CA ALA A 78 4.72 14.99 5.18
C ALA A 78 5.75 16.06 4.80
N ASP A 79 5.39 17.33 4.99
CA ASP A 79 6.37 18.42 4.96
C ASP A 79 7.38 18.25 6.10
N LEU A 80 8.67 18.33 5.78
CA LEU A 80 9.75 18.00 6.70
C LEU A 80 9.78 18.95 7.91
N GLU A 81 9.66 20.26 7.67
CA GLU A 81 9.73 21.27 8.73
C GLU A 81 8.54 21.15 9.68
N THR A 82 7.34 21.03 9.11
CA THR A 82 6.09 20.83 9.86
C THR A 82 6.14 19.54 10.68
N TRP A 83 6.63 18.44 10.09
CA TRP A 83 6.71 17.15 10.76
C TRP A 83 7.72 17.16 11.89
N ILE A 84 8.92 17.71 11.67
CA ILE A 84 9.92 17.88 12.73
C ILE A 84 9.38 18.77 13.87
N GLY A 85 8.67 19.86 13.53
CA GLY A 85 8.05 20.75 14.52
C GLY A 85 6.96 20.08 15.36
N SER A 86 6.39 18.94 14.92
CA SER A 86 5.35 18.22 15.66
C SER A 86 5.87 17.39 16.84
N PHE A 87 7.18 17.16 16.93
CA PHE A 87 7.76 16.34 17.99
C PHE A 87 7.90 17.13 19.30
N SER A 88 7.15 16.72 20.33
CA SER A 88 7.18 17.31 21.67
C SER A 88 8.26 16.72 22.60
N ARG A 89 8.97 15.68 22.13
CA ARG A 89 10.02 14.95 22.85
C ARG A 89 11.15 14.58 21.88
N ARG A 90 12.24 14.02 22.41
CA ARG A 90 13.36 13.51 21.60
C ARG A 90 12.85 12.48 20.59
N ALA A 91 12.98 12.78 19.31
CA ALA A 91 12.62 11.90 18.21
C ALA A 91 13.87 11.18 17.67
N ALA A 92 13.70 9.92 17.27
CA ALA A 92 14.73 9.16 16.57
C ALA A 92 14.27 8.95 15.12
N LEU A 93 15.01 9.50 14.17
CA LEU A 93 14.67 9.46 12.75
C LEU A 93 15.67 8.58 11.99
N PHE A 94 15.18 7.89 10.97
CA PHE A 94 16.03 7.12 10.06
C PHE A 94 16.14 7.83 8.71
N LEU A 95 17.36 8.16 8.30
CA LEU A 95 17.60 8.78 7.00
C LEU A 95 18.04 7.69 6.02
N LEU A 96 17.31 7.57 4.91
CA LEU A 96 17.62 6.62 3.86
C LEU A 96 18.05 7.37 2.62
N ASP A 97 19.29 7.17 2.18
CA ASP A 97 19.80 7.72 0.93
C ASP A 97 20.13 6.58 -0.05
N GLY A 98 19.60 6.67 -1.27
CA GLY A 98 19.90 5.72 -2.34
C GLY A 98 19.18 4.35 -2.29
N ILE A 99 18.16 4.17 -1.45
CA ILE A 99 17.33 2.96 -1.49
C ILE A 99 16.32 3.06 -2.64
N THR A 100 16.55 2.27 -3.69
CA THR A 100 15.78 2.31 -4.94
C THR A 100 14.92 1.07 -5.17
N ASP A 101 15.18 -0.03 -4.47
CA ASP A 101 14.40 -1.27 -4.54
C ASP A 101 13.20 -1.24 -3.56
N PRO A 102 11.95 -1.36 -4.06
CA PRO A 102 10.75 -1.40 -3.21
C PRO A 102 10.76 -2.52 -2.15
N HIS A 103 11.39 -3.66 -2.45
CA HIS A 103 11.48 -4.77 -1.51
C HIS A 103 12.35 -4.41 -0.29
N ASN A 104 13.49 -3.77 -0.55
CA ASN A 104 14.37 -3.27 0.50
C ASN A 104 13.71 -2.14 1.30
N MET A 105 13.03 -1.20 0.62
CA MET A 105 12.26 -0.15 1.28
C MET A 105 11.21 -0.73 2.23
N GLY A 106 10.43 -1.72 1.77
CA GLY A 106 9.42 -2.41 2.59
C GLY A 106 10.02 -3.08 3.83
N THR A 107 11.19 -3.72 3.69
CA THR A 107 11.91 -4.33 4.81
C THR A 107 12.34 -3.28 5.83
N VAL A 108 12.91 -2.16 5.37
CA VAL A 108 13.33 -1.07 6.24
C VAL A 108 12.15 -0.46 6.99
N LEU A 109 11.04 -0.16 6.30
CA LEU A 109 9.83 0.41 6.90
C LEU A 109 9.30 -0.47 8.05
N ARG A 110 9.30 -1.80 7.86
CA ARG A 110 8.88 -2.76 8.89
C ARG A 110 9.81 -2.72 10.11
N ASN A 111 11.12 -2.65 9.88
CA ASN A 111 12.11 -2.58 10.97
C ASN A 111 12.03 -1.26 11.73
N VAL A 112 11.94 -0.12 11.03
CA VAL A 112 11.80 1.21 11.65
C VAL A 112 10.58 1.23 12.57
N ARG A 113 9.45 0.68 12.11
CA ARG A 113 8.24 0.53 12.93
C ARG A 113 8.48 -0.37 14.15
N ALA A 114 9.17 -1.51 13.97
CA ALA A 114 9.45 -2.45 15.06
C ALA A 114 10.37 -1.88 16.14
N PHE A 115 11.35 -1.05 15.77
CA PHE A 115 12.28 -0.39 16.70
C PHE A 115 11.72 0.90 17.33
N GLY A 116 10.49 1.30 16.98
CA GLY A 116 9.83 2.46 17.58
C GLY A 116 10.46 3.81 17.19
N LEU A 117 11.12 3.88 16.03
CA LEU A 117 11.60 5.15 15.49
C LEU A 117 10.41 6.05 15.13
N SER A 118 10.61 7.36 15.23
CA SER A 118 9.57 8.37 15.03
C SER A 118 9.23 8.56 13.54
N GLY A 119 10.14 8.18 12.64
CA GLY A 119 9.84 7.98 11.21
C GLY A 119 11.09 7.94 10.33
N ILE A 120 10.86 8.04 9.03
CA ILE A 120 11.88 7.94 7.99
C ILE A 120 11.89 9.22 7.15
N VAL A 121 13.08 9.68 6.78
CA VAL A 121 13.30 10.72 5.79
C VAL A 121 13.97 10.07 4.57
N ILE A 122 13.41 10.29 3.40
CA ILE A 122 13.97 9.86 2.11
C ILE A 122 14.24 11.11 1.24
N PRO A 123 15.30 11.12 0.42
CA PRO A 123 15.53 12.18 -0.54
C PRO A 123 14.44 12.17 -1.61
N ARG A 124 14.13 13.35 -2.15
CA ARG A 124 13.18 13.51 -3.25
C ARG A 124 13.64 12.79 -4.53
N ASP A 125 14.94 12.77 -4.76
CA ASP A 125 15.58 12.13 -5.91
C ASP A 125 16.29 10.84 -5.47
N ARG A 126 16.37 9.85 -6.38
CA ARG A 126 17.09 8.57 -6.16
C ARG A 126 16.55 7.70 -5.01
N SER A 127 15.25 7.79 -4.74
CA SER A 127 14.54 6.93 -3.78
C SER A 127 13.44 6.11 -4.48
N CYS A 128 13.07 4.99 -3.88
CA CYS A 128 11.87 4.25 -4.25
C CYS A 128 10.62 5.10 -3.89
N PRO A 129 9.62 5.21 -4.79
CA PRO A 129 8.34 5.86 -4.49
C PRO A 129 7.55 5.09 -3.42
#